data_AF-A0A961BEK2-F1
#
_entry.id   AF-A0A961BEK2-F1
#
_cell.length_a   1.000
_cell.length_b   1.000
_cell.length_c   1.000
_cell.angle_alpha   90.00
_cell.angle_beta   90.00
_cell.angle_gamma   90.00
#
_symmetry.space_group_name_H-M   'P 1'
#
loop_
_entity.id
_entity.type
_entity.pdbx_description
1 polymer ?
#
loop_
_entity_poly.entity_id
_entity_poly.type
_entity_poly.pdbx_seq_one_letter_code
_entity_poly.pdbx_strand_id
1 'polypeptide(L)'
;MTQDLLQVRSFGVSFYVLRDTHGLYLIDGGFIGGRSSLDRAIRNNGWDRAPILGIILTHGHLDHILNVARLVEDTGAWVAAPRLDGPHYQGHPTYDGAARFAGCLESIGRPILGFRAFTPNRLVDDGDFLDVWHGLKVVHLPGHTEGHSGFYCEKLRLLFCGDLFASLGCLSHFPPAIFNSDGGQMAASVSKALALELVGILPNHADSASPDVHLQRLQALIRNNGNIKI
;
A
#
# COMPACT_ATOMS: atom_id res chain seq x y z
N MET A 1 7.56 3.66 17.21
CA MET A 1 6.36 3.95 16.42
C MET A 1 5.54 4.97 17.19
N THR A 2 5.02 5.99 16.51
CA THR A 2 4.15 6.99 17.12
C THR A 2 2.87 6.31 17.64
N GLN A 3 2.25 6.85 18.69
CA GLN A 3 1.07 6.26 19.33
C GLN A 3 -0.20 6.28 18.45
N ASP A 4 -0.08 6.75 17.21
CA ASP A 4 -1.14 7.04 16.26
C ASP A 4 -0.96 6.30 14.92
N LEU A 5 0.01 5.37 14.84
CA LEU A 5 0.29 4.55 13.66
C LEU A 5 0.44 3.08 14.06
N LEU A 6 -0.31 2.20 13.41
CA LEU A 6 -0.19 0.75 13.55
C LEU A 6 0.15 0.09 12.20
N GLN A 7 1.05 -0.89 12.24
CA GLN A 7 1.19 -1.88 11.18
C GLN A 7 0.30 -3.08 11.50
N VAL A 8 -0.57 -3.46 10.58
CA VAL A 8 -1.42 -4.64 10.68
C VAL A 8 -0.96 -5.68 9.68
N ARG A 9 -0.69 -6.90 10.15
CA ARG A 9 -0.23 -8.01 9.30
C ARG A 9 -1.40 -8.93 8.95
N SER A 10 -1.57 -9.16 7.67
CA SER A 10 -2.45 -10.19 7.12
C SER A 10 -1.61 -11.27 6.42
N PHE A 11 -2.24 -12.24 5.75
CA PHE A 11 -1.51 -13.28 5.05
C PHE A 11 -0.63 -12.68 3.93
N GLY A 12 0.69 -12.74 4.09
CA GLY A 12 1.66 -12.31 3.08
C GLY A 12 1.88 -10.80 2.94
N VAL A 13 0.97 -9.96 3.44
CA VAL A 13 1.00 -8.49 3.28
C VAL A 13 0.62 -7.76 4.57
N SER A 14 1.21 -6.59 4.77
CA SER A 14 0.89 -5.65 5.83
C SER A 14 0.20 -4.43 5.25
N PHE A 15 -0.61 -3.78 6.08
CA PHE A 15 -1.28 -2.52 5.78
C PHE A 15 -1.27 -1.66 7.04
N TYR A 16 -1.64 -0.39 6.94
CA TYR A 16 -1.44 0.55 8.05
C TYR A 16 -2.75 1.16 8.54
N VAL A 17 -2.82 1.44 9.85
CA VAL A 17 -3.90 2.20 10.48
C VAL A 17 -3.32 3.47 11.05
N LEU A 18 -3.85 4.59 10.59
CA LEU A 18 -3.52 5.93 11.05
C LEU A 18 -4.64 6.42 11.95
N ARG A 19 -4.31 7.12 13.03
CA ARG A 19 -5.29 7.66 13.97
C ARG A 19 -5.11 9.16 14.15
N ASP A 20 -6.21 9.91 14.04
CA ASP A 20 -6.25 11.30 14.48
C ASP A 20 -7.37 11.53 15.51
N THR A 21 -7.69 12.80 15.73
CA THR A 21 -8.77 13.21 16.64
C THR A 21 -10.18 12.88 16.15
N HIS A 22 -10.35 12.64 14.85
CA HIS A 22 -11.64 12.34 14.22
C HIS A 22 -11.90 10.83 14.14
N GLY A 23 -10.87 10.04 13.84
CA GLY A 23 -11.04 8.60 13.69
C GLY A 23 -9.81 7.88 13.16
N LEU A 24 -10.06 6.78 12.46
CA LEU A 24 -9.06 5.90 11.88
C LEU A 24 -9.10 5.98 10.35
N TYR A 25 -7.92 5.93 9.74
CA TYR A 25 -7.74 5.83 8.30
C TYR A 25 -6.86 4.64 7.99
N LEU A 26 -7.23 3.86 6.99
CA LEU A 26 -6.45 2.73 6.53
C LEU A 26 -5.61 3.12 5.32
N ILE A 27 -4.34 2.70 5.28
CA ILE A 27 -3.58 2.62 4.03
C ILE A 27 -3.57 1.15 3.63
N ASP A 28 -4.30 0.83 2.56
CA ASP A 28 -4.72 -0.49 2.08
C ASP A 28 -5.66 -1.27 3.02
N GLY A 29 -6.33 -2.29 2.46
CA GLY A 29 -7.29 -3.16 3.16
C GLY A 29 -6.76 -4.55 3.53
N GLY A 30 -5.53 -4.87 3.10
CA GLY A 30 -4.89 -6.17 3.32
C GLY A 30 -5.61 -7.36 2.66
N PHE A 31 -5.09 -8.55 2.93
CA PHE A 31 -5.50 -9.78 2.25
C PHE A 31 -6.28 -10.73 3.17
N ILE A 32 -6.08 -12.05 3.01
CA ILE A 32 -6.76 -13.09 3.77
C ILE A 32 -6.48 -12.90 5.27
N GLY A 33 -7.56 -12.91 6.06
CA GLY A 33 -7.52 -12.65 7.51
C GLY A 33 -7.30 -11.19 7.90
N GLY A 34 -7.15 -10.27 6.93
CA GLY A 34 -6.89 -8.85 7.17
C GLY A 34 -7.91 -8.19 8.09
N ARG A 35 -9.21 -8.50 7.92
CA ARG A 35 -10.26 -7.99 8.81
C ARG A 35 -10.07 -8.42 10.27
N SER A 36 -9.84 -9.71 10.52
CA SER A 36 -9.64 -10.23 11.87
C SER A 36 -8.36 -9.66 12.51
N SER A 37 -7.31 -9.45 11.71
CA SER A 37 -6.08 -8.78 12.16
C SER A 37 -6.31 -7.31 12.49
N LEU A 38 -7.09 -6.59 11.68
CA LEU A 38 -7.47 -5.20 11.93
C LEU A 38 -8.22 -5.05 13.24
N ASP A 39 -9.28 -5.84 13.42
CA ASP A 39 -10.12 -5.79 14.62
C ASP A 39 -9.29 -6.09 15.89
N ARG A 40 -8.32 -7.01 15.80
CA ARG A 40 -7.40 -7.32 16.90
C ARG A 40 -6.44 -6.16 17.17
N ALA A 41 -5.88 -5.56 16.13
CA ALA A 41 -4.95 -4.44 16.27
C ALA A 41 -5.63 -3.22 16.90
N ILE A 42 -6.85 -2.90 16.48
CA ILE A 42 -7.67 -1.81 17.05
C ILE A 42 -7.96 -2.08 18.54
N ARG A 43 -8.44 -3.27 18.89
CA ARG A 43 -8.70 -3.67 20.29
C ARG A 43 -7.47 -3.57 21.17
N ASN A 44 -6.36 -4.13 20.73
CA ASN A 44 -5.13 -4.19 21.52
C ASN A 44 -4.53 -2.80 21.79
N ASN A 45 -4.88 -1.80 20.99
CA ASN A 45 -4.43 -0.42 21.16
C ASN A 45 -5.51 0.48 21.81
N GLY A 46 -6.68 -0.07 22.19
CA GLY A 46 -7.78 0.68 22.78
C GLY A 46 -8.41 1.69 21.81
N TRP A 47 -8.41 1.39 20.52
CA TRP A 47 -8.96 2.26 19.46
C TRP A 47 -10.41 1.91 19.12
N ASP A 48 -11.06 1.04 19.88
CA ASP A 48 -12.41 0.48 19.60
C ASP A 48 -13.52 1.52 19.47
N ARG A 49 -13.33 2.69 20.06
CA ARG A 49 -14.30 3.80 20.00
C ARG A 49 -14.06 4.75 18.82
N ALA A 50 -12.94 4.61 18.11
CA ALA A 50 -12.62 5.44 16.95
C ALA A 50 -13.24 4.84 15.69
N PRO A 51 -14.09 5.58 14.95
CA PRO A 51 -14.66 5.09 13.71
C PRO A 51 -13.59 4.99 12.62
N ILE A 52 -13.70 4.01 11.72
CA ILE A 52 -12.91 4.00 10.48
C ILE A 52 -13.61 4.93 9.49
N LEU A 53 -12.93 6.01 9.11
CA LEU A 53 -13.48 7.08 8.30
C LEU A 53 -13.05 7.01 6.83
N GLY A 54 -11.83 6.52 6.57
CA GLY A 54 -11.28 6.48 5.22
C GLY A 54 -10.37 5.29 4.96
N ILE A 55 -10.29 4.88 3.70
CA ILE A 55 -9.40 3.85 3.18
C ILE A 55 -8.66 4.45 1.98
N ILE A 56 -7.34 4.37 2.01
CA ILE A 56 -6.45 4.99 1.04
C ILE A 56 -5.63 3.88 0.39
N LEU A 57 -5.77 3.68 -0.92
CA LEU A 57 -5.16 2.54 -1.60
C LEU A 57 -3.83 2.92 -2.22
N THR A 58 -2.80 2.10 -2.05
CA THR A 58 -1.52 2.27 -2.74
C THR A 58 -1.62 1.84 -4.20
N HIS A 59 -2.32 0.74 -4.46
CA HIS A 59 -2.55 0.18 -5.79
C HIS A 59 -3.67 -0.87 -5.80
N GLY A 60 -3.93 -1.44 -6.97
CA GLY A 60 -5.08 -2.31 -7.25
C GLY A 60 -4.89 -3.82 -7.09
N HIS A 61 -3.74 -4.33 -6.62
CA HIS A 61 -3.58 -5.78 -6.48
C HIS A 61 -4.46 -6.36 -5.37
N LEU A 62 -4.87 -7.60 -5.60
CA LEU A 62 -5.91 -8.27 -4.80
C LEU A 62 -5.56 -8.33 -3.31
N ASP A 63 -4.29 -8.54 -2.97
CA ASP A 63 -3.83 -8.61 -1.59
C ASP A 63 -3.86 -7.27 -0.85
N HIS A 64 -4.04 -6.15 -1.55
CA HIS A 64 -4.24 -4.83 -0.97
C HIS A 64 -5.72 -4.47 -0.89
N ILE A 65 -6.53 -4.92 -1.85
CA ILE A 65 -7.90 -4.45 -2.03
C ILE A 65 -8.99 -5.47 -1.65
N LEU A 66 -8.63 -6.71 -1.29
CA LEU A 66 -9.60 -7.80 -1.05
C LEU A 66 -10.72 -7.40 -0.10
N ASN A 67 -10.38 -6.75 1.01
CA ASN A 67 -11.34 -6.46 2.08
C ASN A 67 -12.06 -5.12 1.91
N VAL A 68 -11.72 -4.29 0.91
CA VAL A 68 -12.14 -2.88 0.83
C VAL A 68 -13.66 -2.74 0.77
N ALA A 69 -14.32 -3.44 -0.16
CA ALA A 69 -15.78 -3.35 -0.31
C ALA A 69 -16.53 -3.72 0.97
N ARG A 70 -16.05 -4.73 1.71
CA ARG A 70 -16.64 -5.14 2.98
C ARG A 70 -16.37 -4.15 4.10
N LEU A 71 -15.17 -3.56 4.14
CA LEU A 71 -14.86 -2.50 5.09
C LEU A 71 -15.74 -1.28 4.86
N VAL A 72 -15.97 -0.88 3.61
CA VAL A 72 -16.89 0.21 3.26
C VAL A 72 -18.32 -0.11 3.70
N GLU A 73 -18.83 -1.31 3.45
CA GLU A 73 -20.18 -1.72 3.88
C GLU A 73 -20.34 -1.66 5.41
N ASP A 74 -19.33 -2.12 6.15
CA ASP A 74 -19.41 -2.21 7.60
C ASP A 74 -19.20 -0.86 8.31
N THR A 75 -18.52 0.10 7.67
CA THR A 75 -18.03 1.33 8.33
C THR A 75 -18.56 2.62 7.71
N GLY A 76 -19.00 2.59 6.45
CA GLY A 76 -19.31 3.78 5.67
C GLY A 76 -18.09 4.61 5.29
N ALA A 77 -16.86 4.09 5.46
CA ALA A 77 -15.64 4.79 5.14
C ALA A 77 -15.57 5.20 3.67
N TRP A 78 -15.04 6.39 3.39
CA TRP A 78 -14.73 6.80 2.02
C TRP A 78 -13.45 6.12 1.52
N VAL A 79 -13.32 5.97 0.21
CA VAL A 79 -12.15 5.37 -0.43
C VAL A 79 -11.46 6.38 -1.34
N ALA A 80 -10.17 6.60 -1.14
CA ALA A 80 -9.29 7.27 -2.10
C ALA A 80 -8.36 6.25 -2.76
N ALA A 81 -8.22 6.32 -4.08
CA ALA A 81 -7.45 5.33 -4.82
C ALA A 81 -6.81 5.93 -6.09
N PRO A 82 -5.64 5.46 -6.53
CA PRO A 82 -5.01 5.92 -7.76
C PRO A 82 -5.92 5.78 -8.98
N ARG A 83 -5.96 6.82 -9.80
CA ARG A 83 -6.82 6.85 -11.00
C ARG A 83 -6.55 5.72 -11.98
N LEU A 84 -5.26 5.44 -12.23
CA LEU A 84 -4.83 4.53 -13.29
C LEU A 84 -5.10 3.06 -12.97
N ASP A 85 -5.33 2.72 -11.70
CA ASP A 85 -5.68 1.36 -11.27
C ASP A 85 -7.20 1.10 -11.28
N GLY A 86 -8.00 2.01 -11.84
CA GLY A 86 -9.46 1.91 -11.97
C GLY A 86 -10.00 0.53 -12.37
N PRO A 87 -9.44 -0.14 -13.40
CA PRO A 87 -9.88 -1.49 -13.81
C PRO A 87 -9.78 -2.54 -12.69
N HIS A 88 -8.80 -2.44 -11.80
CA HIS A 88 -8.61 -3.37 -10.68
C HIS A 88 -9.76 -3.30 -9.67
N TYR A 89 -10.25 -2.09 -9.36
CA TYR A 89 -11.33 -1.88 -8.39
C TYR A 89 -12.67 -2.42 -8.90
N GLN A 90 -12.83 -2.44 -10.22
CA GLN A 90 -14.00 -3.04 -10.88
C GLN A 90 -13.88 -4.56 -11.05
N GLY A 91 -12.71 -5.16 -10.77
CA GLY A 91 -12.48 -6.59 -10.95
C GLY A 91 -12.10 -6.99 -12.38
N HIS A 92 -11.72 -6.03 -13.22
CA HIS A 92 -11.35 -6.26 -14.62
C HIS A 92 -9.93 -5.73 -14.94
N PRO A 93 -8.90 -6.10 -14.15
CA PRO A 93 -7.53 -5.66 -14.42
C PRO A 93 -7.00 -6.23 -15.74
N THR A 94 -6.15 -5.46 -16.41
CA THR A 94 -5.40 -5.89 -17.59
C THR A 94 -3.96 -6.17 -17.22
N TYR A 95 -3.47 -7.36 -17.56
CA TYR A 95 -2.08 -7.76 -17.35
C TYR A 95 -1.42 -8.13 -18.67
N ASP A 96 -0.20 -7.66 -18.85
CA ASP A 96 0.62 -7.91 -20.04
C ASP A 96 1.95 -8.59 -19.68
N GLY A 97 2.64 -9.09 -20.71
CA GLY A 97 3.96 -9.72 -20.55
C GLY A 97 3.98 -10.84 -19.50
N ALA A 98 4.98 -10.81 -18.61
CA ALA A 98 5.13 -11.77 -17.53
C ALA A 98 4.00 -11.70 -16.48
N ALA A 99 3.35 -10.53 -16.33
CA ALA A 99 2.31 -10.32 -15.33
C ALA A 99 1.00 -11.06 -15.64
N ARG A 100 0.82 -11.55 -16.87
CA ARG A 100 -0.30 -12.42 -17.26
C ARG A 100 -0.45 -13.64 -16.36
N PHE A 101 0.66 -14.17 -15.83
CA PHE A 101 0.62 -15.30 -14.90
C PHE A 101 -0.09 -14.93 -13.59
N ALA A 102 0.30 -13.80 -12.97
CA ALA A 102 -0.38 -13.29 -11.78
C ALA A 102 -1.84 -12.93 -12.10
N GLY A 103 -2.11 -12.30 -13.25
CA GLY A 103 -3.48 -12.00 -13.68
C GLY A 103 -4.37 -13.24 -13.80
N CYS A 104 -3.84 -14.35 -14.29
CA CYS A 104 -4.56 -15.63 -14.32
C CYS A 104 -4.92 -16.12 -12.91
N LEU A 105 -3.93 -16.15 -12.01
CA LEU A 105 -4.16 -16.54 -10.61
C LEU A 105 -5.18 -15.62 -9.92
N GLU A 106 -5.09 -14.32 -10.19
CA GLU A 106 -5.98 -13.32 -9.61
C GLU A 106 -7.42 -13.47 -10.13
N SER A 107 -7.60 -13.76 -11.44
CA SER A 107 -8.91 -13.98 -12.04
C SER A 107 -9.65 -15.18 -11.43
N ILE A 108 -8.91 -16.22 -11.03
CA ILE A 108 -9.43 -17.40 -10.32
C ILE A 108 -9.63 -17.08 -8.83
N GLY A 109 -8.68 -16.37 -8.22
CA GLY A 109 -8.69 -16.05 -6.80
C GLY A 109 -9.81 -15.09 -6.39
N ARG A 110 -10.12 -14.07 -7.21
CA ARG A 110 -11.17 -13.08 -6.93
C ARG A 110 -12.53 -13.72 -6.58
N PRO A 111 -13.12 -14.61 -7.38
CA PRO A 111 -14.39 -15.24 -7.03
C PRO A 111 -14.27 -16.20 -5.84
N ILE A 112 -13.18 -16.98 -5.73
CA ILE A 112 -12.97 -17.93 -4.62
C ILE A 112 -12.85 -17.20 -3.27
N LEU A 113 -12.15 -16.07 -3.25
CA LEU A 113 -11.91 -15.27 -2.06
C LEU A 113 -13.02 -14.26 -1.78
N GLY A 114 -14.06 -14.20 -2.61
CA GLY A 114 -15.20 -13.31 -2.44
C GLY A 114 -14.85 -11.83 -2.64
N PHE A 115 -13.92 -11.51 -3.53
CA PHE A 115 -13.65 -10.14 -3.94
C PHE A 115 -14.93 -9.48 -4.47
N ARG A 116 -15.19 -8.25 -4.03
CA ARG A 116 -16.31 -7.44 -4.48
C ARG A 116 -15.78 -6.15 -5.08
N ALA A 117 -16.25 -5.84 -6.28
CA ALA A 117 -15.95 -4.58 -6.92
C ALA A 117 -16.46 -3.40 -6.06
N PHE A 118 -15.75 -2.28 -6.13
CA PHE A 118 -16.12 -1.05 -5.46
C PHE A 118 -15.69 0.15 -6.30
N THR A 119 -16.31 1.30 -6.03
CA THR A 119 -15.98 2.56 -6.70
C THR A 119 -15.37 3.51 -5.68
N PRO A 120 -14.11 3.95 -5.87
CA PRO A 120 -13.51 4.95 -5.01
C PRO A 120 -14.33 6.25 -4.99
N ASN A 121 -14.47 6.86 -3.82
CA ASN A 121 -15.09 8.17 -3.67
C ASN A 121 -14.20 9.28 -4.25
N ARG A 122 -12.88 9.08 -4.17
CA ARG A 122 -11.87 10.01 -4.70
C ARG A 122 -10.84 9.24 -5.52
N LEU A 123 -10.65 9.66 -6.76
CA LEU A 123 -9.49 9.25 -7.55
C LEU A 123 -8.37 10.25 -7.31
N VAL A 124 -7.16 9.75 -7.07
CA VAL A 124 -5.99 10.59 -6.79
C VAL A 124 -4.92 10.46 -7.86
N ASP A 125 -4.18 11.55 -8.05
CA ASP A 125 -3.07 11.68 -8.99
C ASP A 125 -1.81 12.20 -8.27
N ASP A 126 -0.66 12.22 -8.94
CA ASP A 126 0.61 12.67 -8.35
C ASP A 126 0.51 14.09 -7.77
N GLY A 127 1.00 14.28 -6.55
CA GLY A 127 1.01 15.58 -5.89
C GLY A 127 -0.30 15.99 -5.23
N ASP A 128 -1.38 15.22 -5.39
CA ASP A 128 -2.62 15.43 -4.64
C ASP A 128 -2.38 15.38 -3.12
N PHE A 129 -3.23 16.07 -2.37
CA PHE A 129 -3.17 16.11 -0.90
C PHE A 129 -4.43 15.52 -0.27
N LEU A 130 -4.23 14.66 0.73
CA LEU A 130 -5.27 14.11 1.59
C LEU A 130 -5.11 14.70 2.99
N ASP A 131 -6.09 15.48 3.42
CA ASP A 131 -6.13 16.10 4.75
C ASP A 131 -6.68 15.11 5.78
N VAL A 132 -5.85 14.12 6.10
CA VAL A 132 -6.10 13.08 7.09
C VAL A 132 -4.86 12.91 7.95
N TRP A 133 -5.02 12.52 9.21
CA TRP A 133 -3.89 12.25 10.09
C TRP A 133 -2.95 13.45 10.25
N HIS A 134 -1.76 13.44 9.64
CA HIS A 134 -0.82 14.57 9.62
C HIS A 134 -0.71 15.25 8.25
N GLY A 135 -1.63 14.94 7.33
CA GLY A 135 -1.55 15.28 5.92
C GLY A 135 -0.72 14.27 5.14
N LEU A 136 -1.26 13.81 4.01
CA LEU A 136 -0.59 12.87 3.13
C LEU A 136 -0.54 13.42 1.70
N LYS A 137 0.67 13.59 1.17
CA LYS A 137 0.91 13.91 -0.23
C LYS A 137 1.01 12.63 -1.05
N VAL A 138 0.26 12.54 -2.14
CA VAL A 138 0.32 11.43 -3.07
C VAL A 138 1.61 11.51 -3.88
N VAL A 139 2.33 10.40 -3.97
CA VAL A 139 3.56 10.27 -4.74
C VAL A 139 3.35 9.12 -5.71
N HIS A 140 3.16 9.43 -6.99
CA HIS A 140 3.03 8.42 -8.03
C HIS A 140 4.37 7.72 -8.25
N LEU A 141 4.36 6.39 -8.12
CA LEU A 141 5.52 5.50 -8.10
C LEU A 141 5.25 4.27 -9.00
N PRO A 142 5.05 4.46 -10.30
CA PRO A 142 4.63 3.40 -11.21
C PRO A 142 5.67 2.30 -11.36
N GLY A 143 5.20 1.17 -11.88
CA GLY A 143 6.00 0.05 -12.36
C GLY A 143 5.49 -1.28 -11.82
N HIS A 144 5.11 -1.32 -10.55
CA HIS A 144 4.38 -2.45 -9.98
C HIS A 144 2.98 -2.56 -10.56
N THR A 145 2.21 -1.47 -10.46
CA THR A 145 1.04 -1.22 -11.31
C THR A 145 1.20 0.13 -12.01
N GLU A 146 0.30 0.46 -12.93
CA GLU A 146 0.29 1.75 -13.60
C GLU A 146 -0.04 2.89 -12.61
N GLY A 147 -0.99 2.66 -11.71
CA GLY A 147 -1.41 3.62 -10.69
C GLY A 147 -0.62 3.58 -9.38
N HIS A 148 0.33 2.65 -9.22
CA HIS A 148 1.01 2.43 -7.95
C HIS A 148 1.53 3.75 -7.35
N SER A 149 1.10 4.04 -6.13
CA SER A 149 1.35 5.31 -5.46
C SER A 149 1.73 5.09 -4.00
N GLY A 150 2.67 5.92 -3.53
CA GLY A 150 2.97 6.07 -2.12
C GLY A 150 2.32 7.31 -1.52
N PHE A 151 2.32 7.38 -0.20
CA PHE A 151 1.78 8.50 0.56
C PHE A 151 2.85 9.06 1.49
N TYR A 152 3.26 10.30 1.22
CA TYR A 152 4.31 10.99 1.97
C TYR A 152 3.71 11.90 3.03
N CYS A 153 4.08 11.66 4.28
CA CYS A 153 3.81 12.53 5.41
C CYS A 153 5.03 13.42 5.64
N GLU A 154 4.97 14.66 5.18
CA GLU A 154 6.08 15.63 5.28
C GLU A 154 6.44 15.93 6.75
N LYS A 155 5.43 16.11 7.61
CA LYS A 155 5.61 16.41 9.03
C LYS A 155 6.43 15.35 9.77
N LEU A 156 6.24 14.07 9.41
CA LEU A 156 6.97 12.95 10.02
C LEU A 156 8.15 12.47 9.16
N ARG A 157 8.29 12.99 7.93
CA ARG A 157 9.26 12.52 6.94
C ARG A 157 9.17 11.00 6.73
N LEU A 158 7.94 10.48 6.64
CA LEU A 158 7.64 9.08 6.42
C LEU A 158 6.94 8.87 5.07
N LEU A 159 7.37 7.86 4.32
CA LEU A 159 6.70 7.43 3.09
C LEU A 159 6.10 6.05 3.27
N PHE A 160 4.78 5.94 3.14
CA PHE A 160 4.10 4.66 2.91
C PHE A 160 4.26 4.33 1.44
N CYS A 161 5.09 3.33 1.11
CA CYS A 161 5.57 3.13 -0.26
C CYS A 161 4.89 1.97 -1.00
N GLY A 162 3.88 1.34 -0.40
CA GLY A 162 3.22 0.19 -1.00
C GLY A 162 4.21 -0.92 -1.30
N ASP A 163 4.20 -1.32 -2.57
CA ASP A 163 4.97 -2.40 -3.14
C ASP A 163 6.17 -1.90 -3.97
N LEU A 164 6.69 -0.71 -3.63
CA LEU A 164 7.94 -0.25 -4.22
C LEU A 164 9.08 -1.26 -4.00
N PHE A 165 9.09 -1.92 -2.84
CA PHE A 165 9.99 -3.03 -2.51
C PHE A 165 9.45 -3.85 -1.33
N ALA A 166 9.91 -5.10 -1.21
CA ALA A 166 9.71 -5.92 -0.02
C ALA A 166 10.89 -5.77 0.95
N SER A 167 10.59 -5.68 2.26
CA SER A 167 11.58 -5.46 3.32
C SER A 167 11.49 -6.50 4.44
N LEU A 168 12.05 -7.69 4.18
CA LEU A 168 11.99 -8.84 5.07
C LEU A 168 13.40 -9.24 5.52
N GLY A 169 13.92 -8.66 6.62
CA GLY A 169 15.24 -9.01 7.14
C GLY A 169 16.34 -8.96 6.06
N CYS A 170 17.06 -10.07 5.90
CA CYS A 170 18.10 -10.25 4.88
C CYS A 170 17.57 -10.52 3.45
N LEU A 171 16.26 -10.66 3.27
CA LEU A 171 15.58 -10.96 2.01
C LEU A 171 14.85 -9.73 1.45
N SER A 172 15.41 -8.53 1.59
CA SER A 172 14.82 -7.35 0.92
C SER A 172 15.03 -7.44 -0.59
N HIS A 173 13.99 -7.20 -1.38
CA HIS A 173 14.04 -7.31 -2.84
C HIS A 173 13.00 -6.41 -3.53
N PHE A 174 13.19 -6.11 -4.82
CA PHE A 174 12.15 -5.50 -5.64
C PHE A 174 11.08 -6.53 -6.03
N PRO A 175 9.84 -6.12 -6.32
CA PRO A 175 8.80 -7.06 -6.69
C PRO A 175 9.20 -7.88 -7.92
N PRO A 176 8.97 -9.21 -7.92
CA PRO A 176 9.18 -10.05 -9.08
C PRO A 176 8.45 -9.55 -10.33
N ALA A 177 9.05 -9.74 -11.51
CA ALA A 177 8.49 -9.24 -12.78
C ALA A 177 7.07 -9.76 -13.10
N ILE A 178 6.70 -10.93 -12.57
CA ILE A 178 5.35 -11.49 -12.71
C ILE A 178 4.27 -10.70 -11.98
N PHE A 179 4.64 -9.74 -11.13
CA PHE A 179 3.72 -8.86 -10.42
C PHE A 179 3.83 -7.42 -10.88
N ASN A 180 4.60 -7.12 -11.93
CA ASN A 180 4.85 -5.75 -12.39
C ASN A 180 4.19 -5.51 -13.74
N SER A 181 3.41 -4.44 -13.87
CA SER A 181 2.93 -3.94 -15.15
C SER A 181 4.08 -3.45 -16.04
N ASP A 182 5.03 -2.72 -15.46
CA ASP A 182 6.22 -2.23 -16.16
C ASP A 182 7.43 -2.09 -15.20
N GLY A 183 8.23 -3.15 -15.10
CA GLY A 183 9.44 -3.14 -14.28
C GLY A 183 10.48 -2.09 -14.69
N GLY A 184 10.43 -1.55 -15.91
CA GLY A 184 11.35 -0.51 -16.39
C GLY A 184 11.20 0.82 -15.66
N GLN A 185 10.01 1.11 -15.11
CA GLN A 185 9.73 2.35 -14.38
C GLN A 185 10.19 2.32 -12.91
N MET A 186 10.49 1.13 -12.36
CA MET A 186 10.82 0.95 -10.95
C MET A 186 12.02 1.79 -10.50
N ALA A 187 13.06 1.90 -11.34
CA ALA A 187 14.24 2.70 -11.05
C ALA A 187 13.92 4.18 -10.85
N ALA A 188 13.09 4.75 -11.74
CA ALA A 188 12.66 6.14 -11.66
C ALA A 188 11.78 6.38 -10.43
N SER A 189 10.88 5.44 -10.11
CA SER A 189 10.05 5.49 -8.91
C SER A 189 10.87 5.45 -7.62
N VAL A 190 11.86 4.55 -7.53
CA VAL A 190 12.78 4.50 -6.39
C VAL A 190 13.57 5.80 -6.24
N SER A 191 14.06 6.34 -7.35
CA SER A 191 14.80 7.62 -7.37
C SER A 191 13.92 8.78 -6.90
N LYS A 192 12.68 8.85 -7.38
CA LYS A 192 11.68 9.85 -6.97
C LYS A 192 11.36 9.73 -5.47
N ALA A 193 11.19 8.51 -4.95
CA ALA A 193 10.95 8.28 -3.53
C ALA A 193 12.13 8.75 -2.66
N LEU A 194 13.37 8.45 -3.06
CA LEU A 194 14.58 8.82 -2.31
C LEU A 194 14.98 10.29 -2.46
N ALA A 195 14.40 11.01 -3.42
CA ALA A 195 14.53 12.47 -3.52
C ALA A 195 13.71 13.22 -2.45
N LEU A 196 12.77 12.54 -1.78
CA LEU A 196 12.03 13.10 -0.65
C LEU A 196 12.94 13.15 0.60
N GLU A 197 12.64 14.08 1.50
CA GLU A 197 13.31 14.11 2.79
C GLU A 197 12.71 13.02 3.70
N LEU A 198 13.42 11.89 3.83
CA LEU A 198 12.94 10.70 4.53
C LEU A 198 13.73 10.41 5.81
N VAL A 199 13.01 10.23 6.91
CA VAL A 199 13.50 9.56 8.14
C VAL A 199 13.19 8.07 8.09
N GLY A 200 12.15 7.67 7.35
CA GLY A 200 11.80 6.27 7.20
C GLY A 200 10.81 5.99 6.09
N ILE A 201 10.69 4.71 5.74
CA ILE A 201 9.82 4.21 4.69
C ILE A 201 9.07 2.97 5.19
N LEU A 202 7.84 2.79 4.72
CA LEU A 202 6.89 1.80 5.22
C LEU A 202 6.34 1.00 4.02
N PRO A 203 6.92 -0.18 3.71
CA PRO A 203 6.44 -1.07 2.65
C PRO A 203 5.36 -2.04 3.16
N ASN A 204 4.48 -2.46 2.27
CA ASN A 204 3.40 -3.38 2.62
C ASN A 204 3.90 -4.83 2.76
N HIS A 205 4.91 -5.25 2.01
CA HIS A 205 5.59 -6.54 2.22
C HIS A 205 6.83 -6.39 3.12
N ALA A 206 6.60 -6.17 4.41
CA ALA A 206 7.65 -5.91 5.39
C ALA A 206 7.61 -6.84 6.60
N ASP A 207 8.72 -6.94 7.33
CA ASP A 207 8.72 -7.37 8.73
C ASP A 207 8.26 -6.20 9.64
N SER A 208 8.45 -6.32 10.95
CA SER A 208 8.05 -5.30 11.93
C SER A 208 9.22 -4.40 12.38
N ALA A 209 10.26 -4.29 11.55
CA ALA A 209 11.34 -3.35 11.78
C ALA A 209 10.83 -1.89 11.76
N SER A 210 11.64 -0.97 12.27
CA SER A 210 11.30 0.44 12.28
C SER A 210 11.43 1.06 10.87
N PRO A 211 10.72 2.17 10.59
CA PRO A 211 10.76 2.83 9.27
C PRO A 211 12.16 3.18 8.76
N ASP A 212 13.07 3.57 9.67
CA ASP A 212 14.46 3.90 9.34
C ASP A 212 15.26 2.66 8.92
N VAL A 213 15.00 1.50 9.54
CA VAL A 213 15.62 0.22 9.16
C VAL A 213 15.16 -0.20 7.77
N HIS A 214 13.88 -0.02 7.45
CA HIS A 214 13.38 -0.26 6.08
C HIS A 214 14.05 0.66 5.06
N LEU A 215 14.28 1.93 5.40
CA LEU A 215 14.98 2.87 4.52
C LEU A 215 16.43 2.46 4.29
N GLN A 216 17.15 2.05 5.34
CA GLN A 216 18.50 1.51 5.22
C GLN A 216 18.56 0.27 4.33
N ARG A 217 17.56 -0.62 4.44
CA ARG A 217 17.45 -1.82 3.61
C ARG A 217 17.19 -1.48 2.14
N LEU A 218 16.33 -0.52 1.84
CA LEU A 218 16.13 -0.04 0.47
C LEU A 218 17.44 0.52 -0.12
N GLN A 219 18.13 1.38 0.63
CA GLN A 219 19.42 1.93 0.21
C GLN A 219 20.48 0.85 -0.02
N ALA A 220 20.53 -0.18 0.83
CA ALA A 220 21.42 -1.33 0.64
C ALA A 220 21.04 -2.15 -0.60
N LEU A 221 19.74 -2.38 -0.82
CA LEU A 221 19.22 -3.09 -1.98
C LEU A 221 19.63 -2.43 -3.29
N ILE A 222 19.59 -1.10 -3.36
CA ILE A 222 20.02 -0.31 -4.50
C ILE A 222 21.53 -0.44 -4.72
N ARG A 223 22.33 -0.26 -3.66
CA ARG A 223 23.81 -0.39 -3.76
C ARG A 223 24.23 -1.76 -4.29
N ASN A 224 23.52 -2.81 -3.89
CA ASN A 224 23.82 -4.18 -4.31
C ASN A 224 23.29 -4.50 -5.72
N ASN A 225 22.20 -3.87 -6.15
CA ASN A 225 21.67 -3.98 -7.52
C ASN A 225 22.26 -2.88 -8.40
N GLY A 226 23.55 -2.99 -8.73
CA GLY A 226 24.29 -2.02 -9.57
C GLY A 226 23.71 -1.73 -10.97
N ASN A 227 22.59 -2.37 -11.34
CA ASN A 227 21.81 -2.10 -12.55
C ASN A 227 20.71 -1.04 -12.38
N ILE A 228 20.36 -0.66 -11.14
CA ILE A 228 19.48 0.48 -10.88
C ILE A 228 20.38 1.69 -10.64
N LYS A 229 20.77 2.34 -11.74
CA LYS A 229 21.42 3.65 -11.64
C LYS A 229 20.35 4.68 -11.29
N ILE A 230 20.43 5.20 -10.06
CA ILE A 230 19.74 6.41 -9.60
C ILE A 230 20.42 7.62 -10.24
#